data_AF-A0A194ADT5-F1
#
_entry.id   AF-A0A194ADT5-F1
#
_cell.length_a   1.000
_cell.length_b   1.000
_cell.length_c   1.000
_cell.angle_alpha   90.00
_cell.angle_beta   90.00
_cell.angle_gamma   90.00
#
_symmetry.space_group_name_H-M   'P 1'
#
loop_
_entity.id
_entity.type
_entity.pdbx_description
1 polymer ?
#
loop_
_entity_poly.entity_id
_entity_poly.type
_entity_poly.pdbx_seq_one_letter_code
_entity_poly.pdbx_strand_id
1 'polypeptide(L)' 'MILNASQLSALRQRNDEELRKGKYAKYGYPAHTIQDLLQTVEAIKKEKKKWQRLAQERGQTLRRIRDLANMMEER' A
#
# COMPACT_ATOMS: atom_id res chain seq x y z
N MET A 1 14.08 6.58 -8.56
CA MET A 1 14.52 6.14 -7.22
C MET A 1 13.27 5.83 -6.40
N ILE A 2 13.11 4.60 -5.90
CA ILE A 2 11.93 4.19 -5.11
C ILE A 2 12.30 4.36 -3.63
N LEU A 3 11.46 5.06 -2.86
CA LEU A 3 11.67 5.23 -1.42
C LEU A 3 11.40 3.92 -0.69
N ASN A 4 12.34 3.48 0.15
CA ASN A 4 12.16 2.34 1.02
C ASN A 4 11.35 2.70 2.29
N ALA A 5 11.04 1.71 3.12
CA ALA A 5 10.21 1.91 4.31
C ALA A 5 10.82 2.88 5.34
N SER A 6 12.14 2.84 5.54
CA SER A 6 12.82 3.73 6.48
C SER A 6 12.84 5.18 5.96
N GLN A 7 13.03 5.38 4.66
CA GLN A 7 12.96 6.68 4.00
C GLN A 7 11.55 7.29 4.10
N LEU A 8 10.50 6.49 3.88
CA LEU A 8 9.12 6.94 4.08
C LEU A 8 8.82 7.32 5.54
N SER A 9 9.35 6.55 6.50
CA SER A 9 9.19 6.85 7.92
C SER A 9 9.90 8.15 8.31
N ALA A 10 11.13 8.35 7.84
CA ALA A 10 11.88 9.58 8.09
C ALA A 10 11.19 10.81 7.48
N LEU A 11 10.64 10.67 6.26
CA LEU A 11 9.85 11.72 5.62
C LEU A 11 8.58 12.05 6.41
N ARG A 12 7.85 11.04 6.89
CA ARG A 12 6.66 11.24 7.73
C ARG A 12 7.01 11.98 9.01
N GLN A 13 8.04 11.54 9.72
CA GLN A 13 8.48 12.17 10.97
C GLN A 13 8.83 13.66 10.75
N ARG A 14 9.63 13.96 9.72
CA ARG A 14 9.97 15.33 9.37
C ARG A 14 8.74 16.15 8.97
N ASN A 15 7.80 15.55 8.23
CA ASN A 15 6.57 16.23 7.82
C ASN A 15 5.69 16.57 9.02
N ASP A 16 5.56 15.65 9.98
CA ASP A 16 4.82 15.85 11.22
C ASP A 16 5.45 16.97 12.07
N GLU A 17 6.78 17.05 12.12
CA GLU A 17 7.50 18.15 12.77
C GLU A 17 7.22 19.49 12.11
N GLU A 18 7.20 19.57 10.78
CA GLU A 18 6.89 20.80 10.05
C GLU A 18 5.42 21.21 10.22
N LEU A 19 4.47 20.26 10.22
CA LEU A 19 3.06 20.53 10.51
C LEU A 19 2.86 21.06 11.93
N ARG A 20 3.60 20.55 12.92
CA ARG A 20 3.54 21.04 14.31
C ARG A 20 4.04 22.47 14.47
N LYS A 21 5.01 22.90 13.66
CA LYS A 21 5.57 24.26 13.73
C LYS A 21 4.56 25.34 13.32
N GLY A 22 3.53 24.99 12.54
CA GLY A 22 2.47 25.91 12.14
C GLY A 22 3.02 27.20 11.53
N LYS A 23 2.82 28.34 12.22
CA LYS A 23 3.32 29.66 11.77
C LYS A 23 4.86 29.78 11.73
N TYR A 24 5.57 28.89 12.42
CA TYR A 24 7.05 28.82 12.41
C TYR A 24 7.58 27.75 11.44
N ALA A 25 6.71 27.16 10.62
CA ALA A 25 7.12 26.18 9.63
C ALA A 25 8.09 26.81 8.62
N LYS A 26 8.99 25.98 8.09
CA LYS A 26 9.99 26.46 7.12
C LYS A 26 9.29 26.97 5.86
N TYR A 27 9.57 28.23 5.50
CA TYR A 27 9.00 28.84 4.29
C TYR A 27 9.29 27.98 3.06
N GLY A 28 8.26 27.69 2.26
CA GLY A 28 8.36 26.89 1.04
C GLY A 28 8.37 25.37 1.23
N TYR A 29 8.25 24.83 2.45
CA TYR A 29 8.03 23.40 2.65
C TYR A 29 6.52 23.06 2.61
N PRO A 30 6.02 22.33 1.60
CA PRO A 30 4.59 22.11 1.42
C PRO A 30 4.11 20.92 2.28
N ALA A 31 4.07 21.11 3.60
CA ALA A 31 3.84 20.04 4.57
C ALA A 31 2.49 19.31 4.36
N HIS A 32 1.44 20.05 4.00
CA HIS A 32 0.13 19.47 3.68
C HIS A 32 0.16 18.62 2.41
N THR A 33 0.78 19.10 1.33
CA THR A 33 0.92 18.32 0.09
C THR A 33 1.74 17.05 0.31
N ILE A 34 2.82 17.12 1.09
CA ILE A 34 3.61 15.95 1.45
C ILE A 34 2.77 14.97 2.29
N GLN A 35 1.91 15.47 3.18
CA GLN A 35 0.99 14.64 3.94
C GLN A 35 0.01 13.89 3.04
N ASP A 36 -0.58 14.56 2.05
CA ASP A 36 -1.52 13.96 1.09
C ASP A 36 -0.84 12.88 0.25
N LEU A 37 0.40 13.12 -0.17
CA LEU A 37 1.21 12.12 -0.88
C LEU A 37 1.52 10.91 -0.01
N LEU A 38 1.88 11.11 1.27
CA LEU A 38 2.13 10.02 2.21
C LEU A 38 0.86 9.19 2.45
N GLN A 39 -0.31 9.83 2.55
CA GLN A 39 -1.60 9.13 2.67
C GLN A 39 -1.93 8.33 1.41
N THR A 40 -1.69 8.90 0.23
CA THR A 40 -1.89 8.23 -1.05
C THR A 40 -1.03 6.98 -1.17
N VAL A 41 0.25 7.06 -0.77
CA VAL A 41 1.16 5.90 -0.74
C VAL A 41 0.61 4.79 0.17
N GLU A 42 0.10 5.13 1.35
CA GLU A 42 -0.48 4.13 2.26
C GLU A 42 -1.79 3.53 1.73
N ALA A 43 -2.63 4.31 1.05
CA ALA A 43 -3.83 3.81 0.38
C ALA A 43 -3.46 2.79 -0.72
N ILE A 44 -2.51 3.13 -1.59
CA ILE A 44 -2.02 2.25 -2.66
C ILE A 44 -1.42 0.96 -2.08
N LYS A 45 -0.66 1.04 -0.98
CA LYS A 45 -0.13 -0.16 -0.30
C LYS A 45 -1.25 -1.09 0.18
N LYS A 46 -2.33 -0.54 0.74
CA LYS A 46 -3.49 -1.33 1.18
C LYS A 46 -4.20 -1.98 -0.01
N GLU A 47 -4.41 -1.24 -1.09
CA GLU A 47 -5.00 -1.78 -2.32
C GLU A 47 -4.16 -2.90 -2.92
N LYS A 48 -2.84 -2.70 -3.02
CA LYS A 48 -1.91 -3.75 -3.48
C LYS A 48 -2.08 -5.04 -2.67
N LYS A 49 -2.14 -4.95 -1.34
CA LYS A 49 -2.36 -6.12 -0.47
C LYS A 49 -3.71 -6.79 -0.74
N LYS A 50 -4.78 -6.01 -0.96
CA LYS A 50 -6.11 -6.55 -1.33
C LYS A 50 -6.05 -7.32 -2.65
N TRP A 51 -5.41 -6.75 -3.68
CA TRP A 51 -5.25 -7.38 -4.97
C TRP A 51 -4.43 -8.68 -4.90
N GLN A 52 -3.35 -8.69 -4.12
CA GLN A 52 -2.55 -9.90 -3.89
C GLN A 52 -3.37 -11.00 -3.24
N ARG A 53 -4.15 -10.66 -2.20
CA ARG A 53 -5.05 -11.61 -1.54
C ARG A 53 -6.11 -12.16 -2.49
N LEU A 54 -6.76 -11.29 -3.26
CA LEU A 54 -7.76 -11.69 -4.25
C LEU A 54 -7.19 -12.64 -5.29
N ALA A 55 -5.98 -12.37 -5.80
CA ALA A 55 -5.31 -13.24 -6.75
C ALA A 55 -5.01 -14.62 -6.14
N GLN A 56 -4.55 -14.67 -4.89
CA GLN A 56 -4.31 -15.92 -4.18
C GLN A 56 -5.60 -16.74 -3.99
N GLU A 57 -6.69 -16.10 -3.54
CA GLU A 57 -7.99 -16.74 -3.34
C GLU A 57 -8.53 -17.29 -4.67
N ARG A 58 -8.48 -16.50 -5.76
CA ARG A 58 -8.88 -16.96 -7.10
C ARG A 58 -8.05 -18.14 -7.57
N GLY A 59 -6.74 -18.11 -7.36
CA GLY A 59 -5.86 -19.23 -7.69
C GLY A 59 -6.19 -20.51 -6.91
N GLN A 60 -6.60 -20.40 -5.64
CA GLN A 60 -7.06 -21.54 -4.85
C GLN A 60 -8.39 -22.10 -5.35
N THR A 61 -9.34 -21.24 -5.69
CA THR A 61 -10.62 -21.66 -6.26
C THR A 61 -10.44 -22.37 -7.60
N LEU A 62 -9.62 -21.83 -8.50
CA LEU A 62 -9.34 -22.47 -9.79
C LEU A 62 -8.68 -23.84 -9.62
N ARG A 63 -7.77 -24.00 -8.65
CA ARG A 63 -7.20 -25.32 -8.32
C ARG A 63 -8.27 -26.31 -7.86
N ARG A 64 -9.16 -25.91 -6.95
CA ARG A 64 -10.26 -26.77 -6.49
C ARG A 64 -11.20 -27.19 -7.62
N ILE A 65 -11.54 -26.26 -8.52
CA ILE A 65 -12.35 -26.57 -9.70
C ILE A 65 -11.65 -27.60 -10.58
N ARG A 66 -10.35 -27.44 -10.82
CA ARG A 66 -9.56 -28.41 -11.58
C ARG A 66 -9.54 -29.79 -10.92
N ASP A 67 -9.32 -29.84 -9.61
CA ASP A 67 -9.27 -31.11 -8.88
C ASP A 67 -10.63 -31.83 -8.96
N LEU A 68 -11.74 -31.10 -8.81
CA LEU A 68 -13.09 -31.65 -8.98
C LEU A 68 -13.36 -32.14 -10.40
N ALA A 69 -12.92 -31.39 -11.42
CA ALA A 69 -13.07 -31.79 -12.81
C ALA A 69 -12.32 -33.10 -13.11
N ASN A 70 -11.07 -33.21 -12.64
CA ASN A 70 -10.29 -34.44 -12.78
C ASN A 70 -10.97 -35.64 -12.09
N MET A 71 -11.50 -35.46 -10.88
CA MET A 71 -12.23 -36.52 -10.16
C MET A 71 -13.51 -36.97 -10.88
N MET A 72 -14.11 -36.10 -11.69
CA MET A 72 -15.29 -36.44 -12.50
C MET A 72 -14.92 -37.16 -13.80
N GLU A 73 -13.75 -36.88 -14.39
CA GLU A 73 -13.26 -37.58 -15.59
C GLU A 73 -12.72 -38.99 -15.28
N GLU A 74 -12.25 -39.25 -14.06
CA GLU A 74 -11.76 -40.56 -13.62
C GLU A 74 -12.88 -41.55 -13.22
N ARG A 75 -14.16 -41.14 -13.27
CA ARG A 75 -15.35 -41.97 -12.99
C ARG A 75 -16.05 -42.42 -14.26
#